data_AF-A0A812FYV8-F1
#
_entry.id   AF-A0A812FYV8-F1
#
_cell.length_a   1.000
_cell.length_b   1.000
_cell.length_c   1.000
_cell.angle_alpha   90.00
_cell.angle_beta   90.00
_cell.angle_gamma   90.00
#
_symmetry.space_group_name_H-M   'P 1'
#
loop_
_entity.id
_entity.type
_entity.pdbx_description
1 polymer ?
#
loop_
_entity_poly.entity_id
_entity_poly.type
_entity_poly.pdbx_seq_one_letter_code
_entity_poly.pdbx_strand_id
1 'polypeptide(L)'
;MDKFVLFLLCLCLTVGGVIHIYDNIVDGFLPYDFAPGWLNMYWSALGLLDLLAVYLLIRHRRTGLVLLLLIMLSSVGFNSYAHYGLGVLESSGQLQWQTLLLGFSIGVSIWLWNSQKHRHSRQIFR
;
A
#
# COMPACT_ATOMS: atom_id res chain seq x y z
N MET A 1 5.55 18.57 9.17
CA MET A 1 4.82 17.30 9.39
C MET A 1 4.56 16.55 8.09
N ASP A 2 4.13 17.18 7.00
CA ASP A 2 3.77 16.50 5.74
C ASP A 2 4.87 15.59 5.18
N LYS A 3 6.12 16.09 5.17
CA LYS A 3 7.28 15.33 4.67
C LYS A 3 7.54 14.07 5.49
N PHE A 4 7.35 14.14 6.81
CA PHE A 4 7.55 13.01 7.71
C PHE A 4 6.47 11.94 7.48
N VAL A 5 5.20 12.34 7.35
CA VAL A 5 4.11 11.41 7.04
C VAL A 5 4.30 10.76 5.68
N LEU A 6 4.67 11.54 4.66
CA LEU A 6 4.99 10.97 3.34
C LEU A 6 6.15 9.99 3.39
N PHE A 7 7.22 10.34 4.13
CA PHE A 7 8.34 9.43 4.34
C PHE A 7 7.88 8.12 4.98
N LEU A 8 7.05 8.18 6.02
CA LEU A 8 6.51 6.99 6.69
C LEU A 8 5.68 6.12 5.74
N LEU A 9 4.76 6.73 4.97
CA LEU A 9 3.96 6.01 3.98
C LEU A 9 4.84 5.36 2.89
N CYS A 10 5.84 6.09 2.39
CA CYS A 10 6.77 5.56 1.39
C CYS A 10 7.60 4.41 1.97
N LEU A 11 8.04 4.51 3.23
CA LEU A 11 8.80 3.47 3.90
C LEU A 11 7.97 2.19 4.04
N CYS A 12 6.73 2.29 4.52
CA CYS A 12 5.84 1.14 4.65
C CYS A 12 5.58 0.44 3.30
N LEU A 13 5.26 1.20 2.26
CA LEU A 13 5.08 0.66 0.91
C LEU A 13 6.36 0.03 0.36
N THR A 14 7.52 0.67 0.57
CA THR A 14 8.79 0.12 0.08
C THR A 14 9.11 -1.20 0.75
N VAL A 15 8.92 -1.30 2.06
CA VAL A 15 9.15 -2.55 2.80
C VAL A 15 8.23 -3.66 2.30
N GLY A 16 6.92 -3.40 2.17
CA GLY A 16 5.97 -4.36 1.61
C GLY A 16 6.33 -4.78 0.18
N GLY A 17 6.64 -3.80 -0.66
CA GLY A 17 6.97 -4.04 -2.06
C GLY A 17 8.25 -4.85 -2.24
N VAL A 18 9.29 -4.56 -1.45
CA VAL A 18 10.55 -5.32 -1.45
C VAL A 18 10.32 -6.76 -0.99
N ILE A 19 9.47 -7.02 0.01
CA ILE A 19 9.15 -8.38 0.45
C ILE A 19 8.49 -9.16 -0.70
N HIS A 20 7.45 -8.62 -1.33
CA HIS A 20 6.79 -9.31 -2.45
C HIS A 20 7.71 -9.52 -3.66
N ILE A 21 8.59 -8.56 -3.95
CA ILE A 21 9.61 -8.72 -5.01
C ILE A 21 10.62 -9.79 -4.62
N TYR A 22 11.07 -9.81 -3.37
CA TYR A 22 11.99 -10.82 -2.87
C TYR A 22 11.39 -12.21 -3.00
N ASP A 23 10.15 -12.41 -2.54
CA ASP A 23 9.42 -13.68 -2.68
C ASP A 23 9.36 -14.11 -4.15
N ASN A 24 8.96 -13.20 -5.05
CA ASN A 24 8.87 -13.50 -6.49
C ASN A 24 10.21 -13.85 -7.14
N ILE A 25 11.34 -13.36 -6.60
CA ILE A 25 12.68 -13.61 -7.15
C ILE A 25 13.27 -14.90 -6.55
N VAL A 26 13.11 -15.10 -5.24
CA VAL A 26 13.76 -16.19 -4.50
C VAL A 26 12.94 -17.47 -4.59
N ASP A 27 11.63 -17.38 -4.41
CA ASP A 27 10.73 -18.52 -4.40
C ASP A 27 10.10 -18.77 -5.79
N GLY A 28 10.34 -17.86 -6.74
CA GLY A 28 9.91 -17.96 -8.13
C GLY A 28 8.66 -17.14 -8.45
N PHE A 29 8.35 -17.02 -9.75
CA PHE A 29 7.15 -16.29 -10.18
C PHE A 29 5.88 -17.02 -9.72
N LEU A 30 4.99 -16.30 -9.05
CA LEU A 30 3.80 -16.84 -8.37
C LEU A 30 4.15 -17.81 -7.22
N PRO A 31 4.90 -17.37 -6.20
CA PRO A 31 5.45 -18.28 -5.18
C PRO A 31 4.42 -18.78 -4.16
N TYR A 32 3.21 -18.20 -4.14
CA TYR A 32 2.21 -18.46 -3.11
C TYR A 32 1.29 -19.65 -3.45
N ASP A 33 1.86 -20.83 -3.65
CA ASP A 33 1.15 -22.06 -4.09
C ASP A 33 0.11 -22.58 -3.09
N PHE A 34 0.21 -22.17 -1.82
CA PHE A 34 -0.77 -22.49 -0.78
C PHE A 34 -2.10 -21.72 -0.94
N ALA A 35 -2.16 -20.74 -1.84
CA ALA A 35 -3.32 -19.91 -2.09
C ALA A 35 -3.90 -20.12 -3.49
N PRO A 36 -5.20 -19.80 -3.71
CA PRO A 36 -5.78 -19.81 -5.04
C PRO A 36 -4.99 -18.94 -6.02
N GLY A 37 -4.87 -19.36 -7.29
CA GLY A 37 -4.01 -18.70 -8.27
C GLY A 37 -4.29 -17.20 -8.49
N TRP A 38 -5.53 -16.74 -8.32
CA TRP A 38 -5.87 -15.32 -8.41
C TRP A 38 -5.29 -14.50 -7.24
N LEU A 39 -5.20 -15.09 -6.05
CA LEU A 39 -4.64 -14.46 -4.85
C LEU A 39 -3.12 -14.45 -4.90
N ASN A 40 -2.53 -15.54 -5.40
CA ASN A 40 -1.10 -15.62 -5.69
C ASN A 40 -0.69 -14.53 -6.71
N MET A 41 -1.44 -14.39 -7.82
CA MET A 41 -1.20 -13.32 -8.80
C MET A 41 -1.35 -11.92 -8.20
N TYR A 42 -2.32 -11.73 -7.31
CA TYR A 42 -2.49 -10.47 -6.59
C TYR A 42 -1.27 -10.14 -5.72
N TRP A 43 -0.83 -11.06 -4.85
CA TRP A 43 0.32 -10.84 -3.97
C TRP A 43 1.61 -10.67 -4.76
N SER A 44 1.82 -11.42 -5.84
CA SER A 44 2.96 -11.22 -6.73
C SER A 44 2.96 -9.83 -7.39
N ALA A 45 1.79 -9.32 -7.79
CA ALA A 45 1.68 -8.00 -8.41
C ALA A 45 1.89 -6.84 -7.41
N LEU A 46 1.60 -7.04 -6.12
CA LEU A 46 1.73 -6.01 -5.09
C LEU A 46 3.13 -5.41 -5.02
N GLY A 47 4.17 -6.22 -5.20
CA GLY A 47 5.56 -5.76 -5.21
C GLY A 47 5.80 -4.56 -6.14
N LEU A 48 5.32 -4.66 -7.39
CA LEU A 48 5.45 -3.59 -8.37
C LEU A 48 4.50 -2.43 -8.10
N LEU A 49 3.27 -2.72 -7.64
CA LEU A 49 2.27 -1.70 -7.34
C LEU A 49 2.69 -0.82 -6.16
N ASP A 50 3.32 -1.39 -5.15
CA ASP A 50 3.84 -0.68 -3.98
C ASP A 50 4.94 0.30 -4.37
N LEU A 51 5.92 -0.13 -5.18
CA LEU A 51 6.98 0.75 -5.68
C LEU A 51 6.44 1.83 -6.61
N LEU A 52 5.43 1.51 -7.42
CA LEU A 52 4.73 2.50 -8.23
C LEU A 52 4.02 3.53 -7.35
N ALA A 53 3.36 3.10 -6.28
CA ALA A 53 2.71 3.99 -5.32
C ALA A 53 3.72 4.91 -4.62
N VAL A 54 4.90 4.40 -4.23
CA VAL A 54 6.01 5.22 -3.70
C VAL A 54 6.44 6.29 -4.71
N TYR A 55 6.71 5.87 -5.95
CA TYR A 55 7.08 6.80 -7.02
C TYR A 55 6.02 7.90 -7.21
N LEU A 56 4.75 7.52 -7.28
CA LEU A 56 3.65 8.47 -7.43
C LEU A 56 3.46 9.36 -6.20
N LEU A 57 3.66 8.86 -4.97
CA LEU A 57 3.58 9.70 -3.76
C LEU A 57 4.62 10.82 -3.76
N ILE A 58 5.82 10.52 -4.28
CA ILE A 58 6.92 11.49 -4.40
C ILE A 58 6.65 12.48 -5.54
N ARG A 59 6.28 11.98 -6.73
CA ARG A 59 6.20 12.81 -7.96
C ARG A 59 4.82 13.42 -8.22
N HIS A 60 3.76 12.66 -7.96
CA HIS A 60 2.36 12.96 -8.27
C HIS A 60 1.46 12.67 -7.05
N ARG A 61 1.71 13.39 -5.95
CA ARG A 61 1.18 13.08 -4.61
C ARG A 61 -0.29 12.65 -4.58
N ARG A 62 -1.18 13.34 -5.28
CA ARG A 62 -2.61 13.00 -5.31
C ARG A 62 -2.88 11.62 -5.90
N THR A 63 -2.30 11.34 -7.08
CA THR A 63 -2.38 10.03 -7.72
C THR A 63 -1.75 8.95 -6.85
N GLY A 64 -0.62 9.26 -6.22
CA GLY A 64 0.02 8.34 -5.26
C GLY A 64 -0.84 8.02 -4.05
N LEU A 65 -1.56 9.01 -3.48
CA LEU A 65 -2.49 8.78 -2.38
C LEU A 65 -3.67 7.90 -2.80
N VAL A 66 -4.23 8.11 -4.00
CA VAL A 66 -5.30 7.26 -4.52
C VAL A 66 -4.82 5.82 -4.67
N LEU A 67 -3.66 5.60 -5.30
CA LEU A 67 -3.10 4.27 -5.49
C LEU A 67 -2.77 3.59 -4.15
N LEU A 68 -2.16 4.31 -3.20
CA LEU A 68 -1.93 3.83 -1.83
C LEU A 68 -3.22 3.34 -1.19
N LEU A 69 -4.29 4.13 -1.25
CA LEU A 69 -5.57 3.77 -0.62
C LEU A 69 -6.21 2.55 -1.31
N LEU A 70 -6.11 2.45 -2.63
CA LEU A 70 -6.59 1.27 -3.37
C LEU A 70 -5.84 0.01 -2.93
N ILE A 71 -4.50 0.06 -2.90
CA ILE A 71 -3.64 -1.06 -2.46
C ILE A 71 -3.98 -1.46 -1.02
N MET A 72 -4.03 -0.49 -0.10
CA MET A 72 -4.30 -0.79 1.31
C MET A 72 -5.69 -1.40 1.51
N LEU A 73 -6.70 -0.87 0.82
CA LEU A 73 -8.07 -1.37 0.92
C LEU A 73 -8.19 -2.78 0.34
N SER A 74 -7.65 -3.02 -0.86
CA SER A 74 -7.67 -4.34 -1.47
C SER A 74 -6.84 -5.36 -0.69
N SER A 75 -5.69 -4.95 -0.13
CA SER A 75 -4.80 -5.82 0.64
C SER A 75 -5.46 -6.29 1.92
N VAL A 76 -6.03 -5.35 2.70
CA VAL A 76 -6.80 -5.72 3.90
C VAL A 76 -8.01 -6.58 3.52
N GLY A 77 -8.73 -6.28 2.43
CA GLY A 77 -9.88 -7.06 1.99
C GLY A 77 -9.53 -8.50 1.59
N PHE A 78 -8.54 -8.68 0.73
CA PHE A 78 -8.10 -9.99 0.26
C PHE A 78 -7.41 -10.79 1.36
N ASN A 79 -6.60 -10.16 2.22
CA ASN A 79 -5.98 -10.85 3.35
C ASN A 79 -7.03 -11.23 4.41
N SER A 80 -8.07 -10.40 4.60
CA SER A 80 -9.21 -10.77 5.45
C SER A 80 -9.96 -11.98 4.88
N TYR A 81 -10.21 -12.01 3.57
CA TYR A 81 -10.86 -13.15 2.93
C TYR A 81 -9.98 -14.42 2.97
N ALA A 82 -8.67 -14.27 2.77
CA ALA A 82 -7.71 -15.36 2.86
C ALA A 82 -7.65 -15.95 4.27
N HIS A 83 -7.73 -15.11 5.31
CA HIS A 83 -7.75 -15.55 6.70
C HIS A 83 -9.11 -16.15 7.10
N TYR A 84 -10.21 -15.39 6.99
CA TYR A 84 -11.51 -15.80 7.51
C TYR A 84 -12.31 -16.70 6.55
N GLY A 85 -12.13 -16.53 5.24
CA GLY A 85 -12.89 -17.25 4.22
C GLY A 85 -12.20 -18.52 3.73
N LEU A 86 -10.88 -18.45 3.50
CA LEU A 86 -10.10 -19.57 2.97
C LEU A 86 -9.30 -20.33 4.03
N GLY A 87 -9.01 -19.71 5.18
CA GLY A 87 -8.20 -20.31 6.24
C GLY A 87 -6.73 -20.53 5.86
N VAL A 88 -6.23 -19.86 4.81
CA VAL A 88 -4.85 -20.03 4.31
C VAL A 88 -3.84 -19.13 5.02
N LEU A 89 -4.31 -18.06 5.66
CA LEU A 89 -3.48 -17.23 6.52
C LEU A 89 -3.81 -17.54 7.98
N GLU A 90 -2.80 -17.76 8.81
CA GLU A 90 -3.00 -18.07 10.24
C GLU A 90 -2.88 -16.82 11.14
N SER A 91 -2.12 -15.80 10.72
CA SER A 91 -1.80 -14.65 11.57
C SER A 91 -2.85 -13.54 11.50
N SER A 92 -3.69 -13.47 12.54
CA SER A 92 -4.60 -12.33 12.74
C SER A 92 -3.85 -11.04 13.10
N GLY A 93 -2.67 -11.13 13.74
CA GLY A 93 -1.87 -9.98 14.14
C GLY A 93 -1.35 -9.17 12.96
N GLN A 94 -0.86 -9.84 11.90
CA GLN A 94 -0.42 -9.16 10.68
C GLN A 94 -1.58 -8.40 10.01
N LEU A 95 -2.77 -9.01 9.96
CA LEU A 95 -3.97 -8.40 9.39
C LEU A 95 -4.42 -7.16 10.20
N GLN A 96 -4.31 -7.22 11.53
CA GLN A 96 -4.62 -6.09 12.41
C GLN A 96 -3.66 -4.91 12.16
N TRP A 97 -2.37 -5.16 12.00
CA TRP A 97 -1.40 -4.12 11.67
C TRP A 97 -1.67 -3.48 10.31
N GLN A 98 -2.03 -4.26 9.30
CA GLN A 98 -2.42 -3.75 7.98
C GLN A 98 -3.70 -2.90 8.07
N THR A 99 -4.69 -3.34 8.86
CA THR A 99 -5.94 -2.60 9.07
C THR A 99 -5.68 -1.27 9.79
N LEU A 100 -4.80 -1.26 10.80
CA LEU A 100 -4.37 -0.04 11.48
C LEU A 100 -3.66 0.92 10.51
N LEU A 101 -2.76 0.40 9.66
CA LEU A 101 -2.09 1.18 8.64
C LEU A 101 -3.08 1.74 7.60
N LEU A 102 -4.12 1.00 7.22
CA LEU A 102 -5.19 1.48 6.34
C LEU A 102 -5.94 2.64 6.97
N GLY A 103 -6.36 2.50 8.24
CA GLY A 103 -7.04 3.57 8.99
C GLY A 103 -6.18 4.83 9.09
N PHE A 104 -4.88 4.66 9.42
CA PHE A 104 -3.90 5.74 9.41
C PHE A 104 -3.81 6.40 8.03
N SER A 105 -3.68 5.60 6.97
CA SER A 105 -3.53 6.05 5.59
C SER A 105 -4.74 6.88 5.13
N ILE A 106 -5.96 6.46 5.44
CA ILE A 106 -7.19 7.21 5.16
C ILE A 106 -7.14 8.57 5.88
N GLY A 107 -6.86 8.57 7.18
CA GLY A 107 -6.82 9.80 7.99
C GLY A 107 -5.81 10.81 7.46
N VAL A 108 -4.58 10.37 7.18
CA VAL A 108 -3.54 11.28 6.68
C VAL A 108 -3.75 11.68 5.22
N SER A 109 -4.43 10.86 4.41
CA SER A 109 -4.71 11.19 3.01
C SER A 109 -5.60 12.42 2.89
N ILE A 110 -6.62 12.56 3.73
CA ILE A 110 -7.51 13.73 3.76
C ILE A 110 -6.68 15.00 4.03
N TRP A 111 -5.78 14.94 4.99
CA TRP A 111 -4.91 16.07 5.36
C TRP A 111 -3.88 16.39 4.27
N LEU A 112 -3.18 15.39 3.74
CA LEU A 112 -2.18 15.56 2.68
C LEU A 112 -2.79 16.04 1.35
N TRP A 113 -4.06 15.71 1.09
CA TRP A 113 -4.81 16.19 -0.07
C TRP A 113 -5.05 17.69 -0.01
N ASN A 114 -5.42 18.19 1.18
CA ASN A 114 -5.72 19.60 1.41
C ASN A 114 -4.45 20.45 1.54
N SER A 115 -3.34 19.91 2.08
CA SER A 115 -2.09 20.66 2.19
C SER A 115 -1.49 21.06 0.84
N GLN A 116 -1.75 20.28 -0.22
CA GLN A 116 -1.40 20.60 -1.60
C GLN A 116 -2.17 21.80 -2.16
N LYS A 117 -3.48 21.95 -1.86
CA LYS A 117 -4.29 23.10 -2.31
C LYS A 117 -3.68 24.42 -1.85
N HIS A 118 -3.26 24.51 -0.59
CA HIS A 118 -2.66 25.72 -0.02
C HIS A 118 -1.29 26.07 -0.59
N ARG A 119 -0.55 25.09 -1.13
CA ARG A 119 0.76 25.34 -1.75
C ARG A 119 0.59 25.85 -3.19
N HIS A 120 -0.34 25.28 -3.94
CA HIS A 120 -0.67 25.73 -5.30
C HIS A 120 -1.30 27.14 -5.30
N SER A 121 -2.21 27.43 -4.36
CA SER A 121 -2.81 28.77 -4.22
C SER A 121 -1.76 29.85 -3.94
N ARG A 122 -0.77 29.59 -3.06
CA ARG A 122 0.32 30.55 -2.78
C ARG A 122 1.27 30.81 -3.95
N GLN A 123 1.32 29.94 -4.95
CA GLN A 123 2.11 30.16 -6.16
C GLN A 123 1.40 31.00 -7.21
N ILE A 124 0.06 31.09 -7.17
CA ILE A 124 -0.73 31.91 -8.11
C ILE A 124 -0.67 33.40 -7.73
N PHE A 125 -0.52 33.71 -6.44
CA PHE A 125 -0.47 35.09 -5.92
C PHE A 125 0.97 35.65 -5.79
N ARG A 126 1.95 35.03 -6.45
CA ARG A 126 3.34 35.49 -6.53
C ARG A 126 3.70 35.70 -7.98
#